data_AF-A0A3N5H7C9-F1
#
_entry.id   AF-A0A3N5H7C9-F1
#
_cell.length_a   1.000
_cell.length_b   1.000
_cell.length_c   1.000
_cell.angle_alpha   90.00
_cell.angle_beta   90.00
_cell.angle_gamma   90.00
#
_symmetry.space_group_name_H-M   'P 1'
#
loop_
_entity.id
_entity.type
_entity.pdbx_description
1 polymer ?
#
loop_
_entity_poly.entity_id
_entity_poly.type
_entity_poly.pdbx_seq_one_letter_code
_entity_poly.pdbx_strand_id
1 'polypeptide(L)'
;MASSEPGSVRGASPEASASAQAVAAVAPREGRRGAARVVPVAGERASPAAGVGSTPQSMLDAFLVTVVRLAGARAGAVRALTPDGDQLRLVAAWGLPEEVLAREALIGPCGVCGDALHGDAVRVADNPARCGKLAVDSFFEKVCTGTVAVPLEYKGRSVGVFTLFFDGIHSLRGEVIHLLRPVGQLFGLALENARLERENLQSSLVHERQTLAGELHDSLAQSLTFVRMRMPLLQDAISQEDAPRALKYCQDVNDELGSANRRVRELITHFRAGMDAQGLHRALEQVADTFYERTGVALDFDCRVPALRLAADVEV
;
A
#
# COMPACT_ATOMS: atom_id res chain seq x y z
N MET A 1 -46.79 2.35 59.72
CA MET A 1 -47.47 3.63 59.93
C MET A 1 -47.48 4.32 58.58
N ALA A 2 -48.54 4.25 57.75
CA ALA A 2 -49.88 4.83 57.94
C ALA A 2 -49.74 6.36 58.14
N SER A 3 -50.32 7.30 57.38
CA SER A 3 -51.54 7.32 56.54
C SER A 3 -51.49 8.59 55.64
N SER A 4 -52.13 8.60 54.46
CA SER A 4 -53.41 9.28 54.13
C SER A 4 -53.32 10.65 53.41
N GLU A 5 -53.88 10.71 52.19
CA GLU A 5 -54.56 11.84 51.51
C GLU A 5 -55.76 12.40 52.37
N PRO A 6 -56.69 13.33 51.94
CA PRO A 6 -57.05 13.85 50.60
C PRO A 6 -57.65 15.29 50.48
N GLY A 7 -58.14 15.65 49.27
CA GLY A 7 -59.23 16.63 49.01
C GLY A 7 -58.96 17.56 47.81
N SER A 8 -59.47 17.37 46.58
CA SER A 8 -60.85 17.52 46.04
C SER A 8 -61.48 18.89 46.42
N VAL A 9 -61.95 19.75 45.50
CA VAL A 9 -63.23 19.63 44.76
C VAL A 9 -63.30 20.60 43.56
N ARG A 10 -64.05 20.15 42.53
CA ARG A 10 -64.49 20.76 41.27
C ARG A 10 -65.51 21.91 41.40
N GLY A 11 -65.64 22.68 40.31
CA GLY A 11 -66.89 23.31 39.83
C GLY A 11 -66.65 24.73 39.30
N ALA A 12 -67.23 25.22 38.22
CA ALA A 12 -68.09 24.72 37.15
C ALA A 12 -68.10 25.82 36.07
N SER A 13 -68.20 25.45 34.79
CA SER A 13 -68.60 26.32 33.68
C SER A 13 -70.09 26.76 33.87
N PRO A 14 -70.68 27.73 33.13
CA PRO A 14 -70.81 27.64 31.66
C PRO A 14 -70.94 28.97 30.85
N GLU A 15 -70.89 28.76 29.53
CA GLU A 15 -71.69 29.41 28.47
C GLU A 15 -71.32 30.77 27.81
N ALA A 16 -71.06 30.63 26.49
CA ALA A 16 -71.56 31.38 25.33
C ALA A 16 -71.10 32.85 25.17
N SER A 17 -70.41 33.21 24.09
CA SER A 17 -71.00 33.47 22.75
C SER A 17 -69.87 33.60 21.71
N ALA A 18 -69.82 32.77 20.66
CA ALA A 18 -70.34 32.99 19.30
C ALA A 18 -69.68 34.14 18.49
N SER A 19 -68.89 33.77 17.47
CA SER A 19 -68.71 34.39 16.13
C SER A 19 -67.65 33.56 15.37
N ALA A 20 -68.03 32.69 14.41
CA ALA A 20 -67.99 32.91 12.95
C ALA A 20 -66.58 33.25 12.41
N GLN A 21 -66.02 32.69 11.33
CA GLN A 21 -66.39 31.75 10.27
C GLN A 21 -65.08 31.49 9.49
N ALA A 22 -64.91 30.31 8.89
CA ALA A 22 -64.36 30.06 7.55
C ALA A 22 -63.58 28.73 7.47
N VAL A 23 -64.25 27.75 6.87
CA VAL A 23 -63.70 26.50 6.36
C VAL A 23 -63.07 26.78 5.00
N ALA A 24 -61.83 26.35 4.77
CA ALA A 24 -61.28 26.21 3.43
C ALA A 24 -60.42 24.93 3.37
N ALA A 25 -61.00 23.91 2.75
CA ALA A 25 -60.30 22.71 2.31
C ALA A 25 -59.35 23.06 1.15
N VAL A 26 -58.09 22.59 1.20
CA VAL A 26 -57.20 22.55 0.02
C VAL A 26 -56.40 21.23 0.03
N ALA A 27 -56.49 20.55 -1.10
CA ALA A 27 -55.98 19.24 -1.51
C ALA A 27 -54.45 19.01 -1.36
N PRO A 28 -53.98 17.74 -1.45
CA PRO A 28 -52.55 17.40 -1.37
C PRO A 28 -51.81 17.92 -2.62
N ARG A 29 -50.67 18.58 -2.41
CA ARG A 29 -49.79 19.02 -3.49
C ARG A 29 -48.81 17.91 -3.88
N GLU A 30 -49.10 17.27 -5.01
CA GLU A 30 -48.11 16.55 -5.80
C GLU A 30 -47.01 17.50 -6.33
N GLY A 31 -45.79 16.99 -6.35
CA GLY A 31 -44.85 17.23 -7.44
C GLY A 31 -44.15 18.59 -7.50
N ARG A 32 -43.02 18.71 -6.80
CA ARG A 32 -41.82 19.32 -7.39
C ARG A 32 -40.58 18.54 -6.98
N ARG A 33 -40.13 17.68 -7.91
CA ARG A 33 -38.81 17.05 -7.90
C ARG A 33 -37.76 18.15 -7.83
N GLY A 34 -37.23 18.41 -6.64
CA GLY A 34 -35.96 19.11 -6.48
C GLY A 34 -34.87 18.16 -6.96
N ALA A 35 -34.38 18.33 -8.18
CA ALA A 35 -33.15 17.71 -8.61
C ALA A 35 -32.06 18.13 -7.61
N ALA A 36 -31.57 17.18 -6.81
CA ALA A 36 -30.42 17.39 -5.95
C ALA A 36 -29.25 17.79 -6.85
N ARG A 37 -28.96 19.09 -6.86
CA ARG A 37 -27.86 19.67 -7.61
C ARG A 37 -26.58 19.22 -6.91
N VAL A 38 -25.96 18.16 -7.43
CA VAL A 38 -24.60 17.75 -7.06
C VAL A 38 -23.70 18.94 -7.36
N VAL A 39 -23.26 19.63 -6.31
CA VAL A 39 -22.25 20.68 -6.42
C VAL A 39 -20.91 19.96 -6.57
N PRO A 40 -20.18 20.11 -7.69
CA PRO A 40 -18.86 19.52 -7.81
C PRO A 40 -17.94 20.19 -6.80
N VAL A 41 -17.35 19.41 -5.89
CA VAL A 41 -16.25 19.87 -5.04
C VAL A 41 -15.04 19.99 -5.97
N ALA A 42 -14.64 21.23 -6.25
CA ALA A 42 -13.43 21.53 -6.99
C ALA A 42 -12.21 21.00 -6.23
N GLY A 43 -11.52 20.05 -6.86
CA GLY A 43 -10.35 19.35 -6.34
C GLY A 43 -9.90 18.30 -7.36
N GLU A 44 -9.87 18.70 -8.63
CA GLU A 44 -9.55 17.83 -9.76
C GLU A 44 -8.05 17.94 -10.04
N ARG A 45 -7.30 16.94 -9.59
CA ARG A 45 -5.98 16.46 -10.06
C ARG A 45 -5.65 15.20 -9.26
N ALA A 46 -5.10 14.13 -9.81
CA ALA A 46 -4.76 13.76 -11.17
C ALA A 46 -4.76 12.22 -11.22
N SER A 47 -5.27 11.62 -12.31
CA SER A 47 -4.87 10.25 -12.63
C SER A 47 -3.34 10.24 -12.77
N PRO A 48 -2.61 9.30 -12.14
CA PRO A 48 -1.28 9.01 -12.63
C PRO A 48 -1.46 8.52 -14.07
N ALA A 49 -0.66 9.09 -14.96
CA ALA A 49 -0.68 8.83 -16.38
C ALA A 49 -0.78 7.33 -16.66
N ALA A 50 -1.71 6.96 -17.54
CA ALA A 50 -1.72 5.67 -18.21
C ALA A 50 -0.44 5.57 -19.07
N GLY A 51 0.65 5.17 -18.43
CA GLY A 51 1.90 4.76 -19.04
C GLY A 51 2.01 3.24 -18.98
N VAL A 52 2.45 2.65 -20.08
CA VAL A 52 2.58 1.22 -20.35
C VAL A 52 3.23 0.47 -19.17
N GLY A 53 2.46 -0.44 -18.56
CA GLY A 53 2.83 -1.23 -17.38
C GLY A 53 1.85 -1.00 -16.23
N SER A 54 0.65 -1.58 -16.32
CA SER A 54 -0.37 -1.46 -15.25
C SER A 54 0.10 -2.14 -13.97
N THR A 55 0.58 -1.36 -13.00
CA THR A 55 0.93 -1.89 -11.68
C THR A 55 -0.34 -2.40 -10.97
N PRO A 56 -0.26 -3.43 -10.11
CA PRO A 56 -1.42 -3.93 -9.37
C PRO A 56 -2.16 -2.83 -8.58
N GLN A 57 -1.41 -1.83 -8.14
CA GLN A 57 -1.91 -0.68 -7.39
C GLN A 57 -2.78 0.24 -8.26
N SER A 58 -2.38 0.49 -9.52
CA SER A 58 -3.17 1.27 -10.47
C SER A 58 -4.52 0.63 -10.80
N MET A 59 -4.60 -0.72 -10.79
CA MET A 59 -5.85 -1.45 -11.00
C MET A 59 -6.78 -1.36 -9.79
N LEU A 60 -6.21 -1.45 -8.58
CA LEU A 60 -6.97 -1.27 -7.33
C LEU A 60 -7.58 0.13 -7.24
N ASP A 61 -6.83 1.17 -7.61
CA ASP A 61 -7.33 2.55 -7.66
C ASP A 61 -8.46 2.70 -8.69
N ALA A 62 -8.29 2.18 -9.90
CA ALA A 62 -9.33 2.21 -10.93
C ALA A 62 -10.61 1.46 -10.51
N PHE A 63 -10.44 0.32 -9.84
CA PHE A 63 -11.56 -0.45 -9.31
C PHE A 63 -12.28 0.32 -8.20
N LEU A 64 -11.55 0.92 -7.27
CA LEU A 64 -12.10 1.79 -6.21
C LEU A 64 -12.93 2.93 -6.80
N VAL A 65 -12.40 3.67 -7.77
CA VAL A 65 -13.11 4.76 -8.44
C VAL A 65 -14.43 4.27 -9.03
N THR A 66 -14.42 3.10 -9.66
CA THR A 66 -15.61 2.50 -10.27
C THR A 66 -16.66 2.17 -9.23
N VAL A 67 -16.26 1.54 -8.12
CA VAL A 67 -17.17 1.17 -7.03
C VAL A 67 -17.76 2.40 -6.35
N VAL A 68 -16.94 3.44 -6.08
CA VAL A 68 -17.42 4.68 -5.47
C VAL A 68 -18.49 5.34 -6.34
N ARG A 69 -18.26 5.42 -7.65
CA ARG A 69 -19.23 6.00 -8.60
C ARG A 69 -20.51 5.19 -8.70
N LEU A 70 -20.41 3.86 -8.78
CA LEU A 70 -21.58 2.96 -8.87
C LEU A 70 -22.42 2.98 -7.59
N ALA A 71 -21.77 3.05 -6.43
CA ALA A 71 -22.45 3.13 -5.14
C ALA A 71 -23.05 4.52 -4.88
N GLY A 72 -22.70 5.55 -5.66
CA GLY A 72 -23.10 6.94 -5.40
C GLY A 72 -22.45 7.51 -4.13
N ALA A 73 -21.29 6.98 -3.73
CA ALA A 73 -20.54 7.47 -2.60
C ALA A 73 -19.74 8.73 -2.97
N ARG A 74 -19.47 9.57 -1.97
CA ARG A 74 -18.67 10.79 -2.13
C ARG A 74 -17.17 10.50 -2.13
N ALA A 75 -16.77 9.51 -1.35
CA ALA A 75 -15.39 9.08 -1.21
C ALA A 75 -15.32 7.61 -0.86
N GLY A 76 -14.14 7.01 -1.03
CA GLY A 76 -13.87 5.64 -0.65
C GLY A 76 -12.40 5.42 -0.27
N ALA A 77 -12.17 4.41 0.56
CA ALA A 77 -10.84 4.00 1.01
C ALA A 77 -10.76 2.48 1.13
N VAL A 78 -9.69 1.89 0.61
CA VAL A 78 -9.35 0.48 0.78
C VAL A 78 -8.18 0.41 1.74
N ARG A 79 -8.33 -0.36 2.82
CA ARG A 79 -7.27 -0.61 3.80
C ARG A 79 -6.98 -2.09 3.88
N ALA A 80 -5.70 -2.44 3.79
CA ALA A 80 -5.19 -3.79 3.97
C ALA A 80 -4.80 -4.02 5.42
N LEU A 81 -5.10 -5.20 5.95
CA LEU A 81 -4.60 -5.63 7.26
C LEU A 81 -3.08 -5.81 7.17
N THR A 82 -2.35 -5.30 8.15
CA THR A 82 -0.91 -5.55 8.26
C THR A 82 -0.65 -7.02 8.56
N PRO A 83 0.54 -7.57 8.20
CA PRO A 83 0.89 -8.96 8.50
C PRO A 83 0.77 -9.31 9.99
N ASP A 84 1.05 -8.33 10.86
CA ASP A 84 0.95 -8.47 12.31
C ASP A 84 -0.51 -8.55 12.83
N GLY A 85 -1.49 -8.23 11.99
CA GLY A 85 -2.93 -8.30 12.32
C GLY A 85 -3.47 -7.11 13.13
N ASP A 86 -2.60 -6.22 13.60
CA ASP A 86 -2.98 -5.18 14.56
C ASP A 86 -3.39 -3.85 13.91
N GLN A 87 -3.10 -3.65 12.62
CA GLN A 87 -3.26 -2.35 11.96
C GLN A 87 -3.82 -2.49 10.55
N LEU A 88 -4.48 -1.43 10.09
CA LEU A 88 -5.05 -1.27 8.77
C LEU A 88 -4.25 -0.18 8.05
N ARG A 89 -3.56 -0.56 6.99
CA ARG A 89 -2.77 0.32 6.13
C ARG A 89 -3.60 0.74 4.91
N LEU A 90 -3.66 2.05 4.64
CA LEU A 90 -4.31 2.57 3.44
C LEU A 90 -3.55 2.11 2.18
N VAL A 91 -4.25 1.49 1.25
CA VAL A 91 -3.67 0.99 -0.02
C VAL A 91 -4.25 1.67 -1.26
N ALA A 92 -5.48 2.17 -1.17
CA ALA A 92 -6.13 2.96 -2.20
C ALA A 92 -7.13 3.94 -1.56
N ALA A 93 -7.27 5.12 -2.14
CA ALA A 93 -8.23 6.12 -1.68
C ALA A 93 -8.72 7.00 -2.83
N TRP A 94 -9.96 7.47 -2.72
CA TRP A 94 -10.53 8.40 -3.68
C TRP A 94 -11.52 9.35 -3.01
N GLY A 95 -11.48 10.63 -3.37
CA GLY A 95 -12.41 11.66 -2.88
C GLY A 95 -12.16 12.12 -1.43
N LEU A 96 -11.04 11.71 -0.82
CA LEU A 96 -10.62 12.16 0.51
C LEU A 96 -9.61 13.34 0.40
N PRO A 97 -9.72 14.37 1.25
CA PRO A 97 -8.73 15.45 1.35
C PRO A 97 -7.35 14.93 1.77
N GLU A 98 -6.29 15.64 1.39
CA GLU A 98 -4.90 15.23 1.66
C GLU A 98 -4.60 15.17 3.18
N GLU A 99 -5.19 16.07 3.96
CA GLU A 99 -5.05 16.08 5.42
C GLU A 99 -5.64 14.81 6.06
N VAL A 100 -6.71 14.27 5.46
CA VAL A 100 -7.34 13.04 5.90
C VAL A 100 -6.52 11.82 5.47
N LEU A 101 -5.98 11.82 4.25
CA LEU A 101 -5.15 10.72 3.73
C LEU A 101 -3.93 10.44 4.62
N ALA A 102 -3.23 11.50 5.06
CA ALA A 102 -2.05 11.35 5.92
C ALA A 102 -2.39 10.71 7.28
N ARG A 103 -3.55 11.04 7.85
CA ARG A 103 -4.04 10.50 9.12
C ARG A 103 -4.61 9.09 9.00
N GLU A 104 -5.15 8.77 7.84
CA GLU A 104 -5.74 7.48 7.48
C GLU A 104 -4.71 6.45 6.99
N ALA A 105 -3.46 6.88 6.76
CA ALA A 105 -2.40 6.04 6.21
C ALA A 105 -2.19 4.73 6.99
N LEU A 106 -2.32 4.79 8.32
CA LEU A 106 -2.18 3.64 9.20
C LEU A 106 -3.03 3.83 10.46
N ILE A 107 -4.05 2.98 10.62
CA ILE A 107 -5.00 3.05 11.74
C ILE A 107 -5.10 1.70 12.44
N GLY A 108 -5.48 1.70 13.71
CA GLY A 108 -5.90 0.46 14.38
C GLY A 108 -7.32 0.08 13.96
N PRO A 109 -7.70 -1.21 14.06
CA PRO A 109 -9.08 -1.64 13.83
C PRO A 109 -9.98 -1.02 14.90
N CYS A 110 -10.77 -0.01 14.52
CA CYS A 110 -11.64 0.72 15.44
C CYS A 110 -12.97 1.07 14.79
N GLY A 111 -13.98 1.30 15.64
CA GLY A 111 -15.34 1.62 15.22
C GLY A 111 -15.89 0.66 14.17
N VAL A 112 -16.52 1.23 13.14
CA VAL A 112 -17.21 0.49 12.07
C VAL A 112 -16.25 -0.36 11.22
N CYS A 113 -15.01 0.12 11.02
CA CYS A 113 -13.98 -0.64 10.30
C CYS A 113 -13.54 -1.87 11.09
N GLY A 114 -13.32 -1.71 12.39
CA GLY A 114 -13.02 -2.84 13.29
C GLY A 114 -14.17 -3.85 13.34
N ASP A 115 -15.41 -3.37 13.46
CA ASP A 115 -16.60 -4.24 13.50
C ASP A 115 -16.81 -5.02 12.19
N ALA A 116 -16.49 -4.41 11.05
CA ALA A 116 -16.55 -5.08 9.75
C ALA A 116 -15.43 -6.12 9.62
N LEU A 117 -14.20 -5.79 10.02
CA LEU A 117 -13.05 -6.68 9.97
C LEU A 117 -13.30 -7.98 10.76
N HIS A 118 -13.89 -7.89 11.96
CA HIS A 118 -14.15 -9.04 12.83
C HIS A 118 -15.51 -9.71 12.59
N GLY A 119 -16.48 -8.99 12.02
CA GLY A 119 -17.89 -9.39 12.02
C GLY A 119 -18.39 -10.11 10.77
N ASP A 120 -17.52 -10.40 9.80
CA ASP A 120 -17.83 -11.08 8.52
C ASP A 120 -19.05 -10.50 7.76
N ALA A 121 -19.39 -9.24 8.03
CA ALA A 121 -20.61 -8.62 7.53
C ALA A 121 -20.36 -7.15 7.23
N VAL A 122 -21.07 -6.65 6.22
CA VAL A 122 -21.08 -5.23 5.89
C VAL A 122 -21.68 -4.45 7.06
N ARG A 123 -20.97 -3.43 7.52
CA ARG A 123 -21.39 -2.55 8.61
C ARG A 123 -21.77 -1.19 8.06
N VAL A 124 -22.87 -0.66 8.55
CA VAL A 124 -23.39 0.65 8.17
C VAL A 124 -23.46 1.51 9.43
N ALA A 125 -23.04 2.76 9.33
CA ALA A 125 -23.12 3.71 10.44
C ALA A 125 -23.54 5.09 9.97
N ASP A 126 -24.59 5.60 10.60
CA ASP A 126 -25.22 6.91 10.34
C ASP A 126 -24.46 8.09 10.96
N ASN A 127 -23.25 7.84 11.49
CA ASN A 127 -22.33 8.89 11.93
C ASN A 127 -20.89 8.37 11.97
N PRO A 128 -19.96 8.88 11.12
CA PRO A 128 -18.54 8.50 11.18
C PRO A 128 -17.83 8.91 12.47
N ALA A 129 -18.40 9.82 13.27
CA ALA A 129 -17.86 10.22 14.57
C ALA A 129 -17.80 9.08 15.61
N ARG A 130 -18.38 7.90 15.31
CA ARG A 130 -18.18 6.67 16.12
C ARG A 130 -16.79 6.07 16.00
N CYS A 131 -15.99 6.48 15.03
CA CYS A 131 -14.57 6.23 15.08
C CYS A 131 -13.90 7.31 15.93
N GLY A 132 -13.50 6.97 17.16
CA GLY A 132 -12.89 7.92 18.10
C GLY A 132 -11.61 8.63 17.60
N LYS A 133 -11.05 8.20 16.46
CA LYS A 133 -9.93 8.88 15.77
C LYS A 133 -10.38 9.79 14.60
N LEU A 134 -11.48 9.48 13.91
CA LEU A 134 -12.04 10.33 12.83
C LEU A 134 -12.93 11.47 13.36
N ALA A 135 -13.40 11.37 14.61
CA ALA A 135 -14.32 12.34 15.23
C ALA A 135 -13.76 13.78 15.36
N VAL A 136 -12.49 14.01 15.01
CA VAL A 136 -11.81 15.31 15.11
C VAL A 136 -11.68 16.00 13.75
N ASP A 137 -12.04 15.34 12.64
CA ASP A 137 -11.87 15.89 11.30
C ASP A 137 -13.14 16.55 10.75
N SER A 138 -13.01 17.83 10.41
CA SER A 138 -14.12 18.65 9.86
C SER A 138 -14.74 18.07 8.58
N PHE A 139 -14.01 17.22 7.84
CA PHE A 139 -14.55 16.48 6.71
C PHE A 139 -15.62 15.47 7.15
N PHE A 140 -15.33 14.64 8.15
CA PHE A 140 -16.31 13.67 8.66
C PHE A 140 -17.42 14.32 9.50
N GLU A 141 -17.18 15.51 10.04
CA GLU A 141 -18.18 16.25 10.82
C GLU A 141 -19.17 17.05 9.94
N LYS A 142 -18.74 17.56 8.78
CA LYS A 142 -19.55 18.47 7.93
C LYS A 142 -19.96 17.90 6.57
N VAL A 143 -19.31 16.86 6.09
CA VAL A 143 -19.29 16.50 4.65
C VAL A 143 -19.74 15.07 4.37
N CYS A 144 -19.55 14.17 5.33
CA CYS A 144 -19.98 12.77 5.24
C CYS A 144 -20.72 12.38 6.52
N THR A 145 -22.04 12.22 6.43
CA THR A 145 -22.87 11.80 7.58
C THR A 145 -23.08 10.29 7.62
N GLY A 146 -22.64 9.54 6.61
CA GLY A 146 -22.81 8.10 6.56
C GLY A 146 -21.57 7.33 6.12
N THR A 147 -21.36 6.15 6.69
CA THR A 147 -20.24 5.27 6.34
C THR A 147 -20.70 3.83 6.18
N VAL A 148 -20.20 3.17 5.15
CA VAL A 148 -20.36 1.72 4.94
C VAL A 148 -18.99 1.08 4.93
N ALA A 149 -18.74 0.13 5.84
CA ALA A 149 -17.53 -0.66 5.88
C ALA A 149 -17.82 -2.10 5.45
N VAL A 150 -17.02 -2.59 4.51
CA VAL A 150 -17.16 -3.89 3.87
C VAL A 150 -15.88 -4.67 4.18
N PRO A 151 -15.98 -5.87 4.79
CA PRO A 151 -14.82 -6.72 4.97
C PRO A 151 -14.26 -7.16 3.61
N LEU A 152 -12.94 -7.16 3.49
CA LEU A 152 -12.24 -7.73 2.33
C LEU A 152 -11.89 -9.16 2.68
N GLU A 153 -12.54 -10.12 2.05
CA GLU A 153 -12.38 -11.54 2.38
C GLU A 153 -11.58 -12.25 1.29
N TYR A 154 -10.60 -13.06 1.71
CA TYR A 154 -9.91 -14.01 0.85
C TYR A 154 -9.85 -15.37 1.56
N LYS A 155 -10.38 -16.42 0.91
CA LYS A 155 -10.45 -17.79 1.45
C LYS A 155 -11.02 -17.87 2.89
N GLY A 156 -12.05 -17.07 3.18
CA GLY A 156 -12.70 -17.05 4.51
C GLY A 156 -11.93 -16.32 5.61
N ARG A 157 -10.89 -15.54 5.25
CA ARG A 157 -10.16 -14.67 6.18
C ARG A 157 -10.31 -13.22 5.75
N SER A 158 -10.49 -12.33 6.72
CA SER A 158 -10.51 -10.89 6.47
C SER A 158 -9.08 -10.38 6.26
N VAL A 159 -8.79 -9.88 5.07
CA VAL A 159 -7.49 -9.32 4.66
C VAL A 159 -7.49 -7.79 4.68
N GLY A 160 -8.61 -7.16 5.05
CA GLY A 160 -8.74 -5.72 5.12
C GLY A 160 -10.18 -5.23 5.16
N VAL A 161 -10.35 -3.94 4.97
CA VAL A 161 -11.66 -3.27 4.97
C VAL A 161 -11.70 -2.24 3.86
N PHE A 162 -12.78 -2.27 3.08
CA PHE A 162 -13.14 -1.21 2.15
C PHE A 162 -14.24 -0.35 2.78
N THR A 163 -14.06 0.97 2.72
CA THR A 163 -14.97 1.95 3.33
C THR A 163 -15.49 2.89 2.27
N LEU A 164 -16.79 3.14 2.28
CA LEU A 164 -17.48 4.13 1.47
C LEU A 164 -18.06 5.22 2.37
N PHE A 165 -17.93 6.46 1.93
CA PHE A 165 -18.39 7.64 2.66
C PHE A 165 -19.49 8.36 1.87
N PHE A 166 -20.60 8.65 2.55
CA PHE A 166 -21.83 9.19 1.96
C PHE A 166 -22.23 10.52 2.62
N ASP A 167 -22.89 11.38 1.85
CA ASP A 167 -23.61 12.56 2.35
C ASP A 167 -25.04 12.16 2.75
N GLY A 168 -25.13 11.18 3.68
CA GLY A 168 -26.36 10.59 4.22
C GLY A 168 -26.65 9.18 3.70
N ILE A 169 -27.00 8.24 4.61
CA ILE A 169 -27.27 6.82 4.28
C ILE A 169 -28.68 6.56 3.72
N HIS A 170 -29.53 7.58 3.65
CA HIS A 170 -30.95 7.48 3.27
C HIS A 170 -31.23 6.84 1.89
N SER A 171 -30.22 6.59 1.05
CA SER A 171 -30.38 5.95 -0.27
C SER A 171 -29.88 4.49 -0.37
N LEU A 172 -29.19 3.94 0.63
CA LEU A 172 -28.70 2.55 0.59
C LEU A 172 -29.82 1.56 0.93
N ARG A 173 -30.49 1.06 -0.12
CA ARG A 173 -31.42 -0.06 0.01
C ARG A 173 -30.65 -1.32 0.42
N GLY A 174 -31.28 -2.20 1.20
CA GLY A 174 -30.67 -3.47 1.64
C GLY A 174 -30.11 -4.32 0.49
N GLU A 175 -30.73 -4.25 -0.69
CA GLU A 175 -30.25 -4.89 -1.93
C GLU A 175 -28.85 -4.42 -2.35
N VAL A 176 -28.53 -3.12 -2.22
CA VAL A 176 -27.21 -2.58 -2.59
C VAL A 176 -26.14 -3.04 -1.60
N ILE A 177 -26.49 -3.17 -0.31
CA ILE A 177 -25.58 -3.69 0.72
C ILE A 177 -25.18 -5.13 0.42
N HIS A 178 -26.11 -5.95 -0.07
CA HIS A 178 -25.81 -7.32 -0.48
C HIS A 178 -24.85 -7.41 -1.67
N LEU A 179 -24.85 -6.41 -2.57
CA LEU A 179 -23.91 -6.34 -3.70
C LEU A 179 -22.50 -5.92 -3.29
N LEU A 180 -22.36 -5.20 -2.17
CA LEU A 180 -21.05 -4.77 -1.68
C LEU A 180 -20.22 -5.92 -1.13
N ARG A 181 -20.84 -7.00 -0.62
CA ARG A 181 -20.09 -8.15 -0.10
C ARG A 181 -19.29 -8.88 -1.20
N PRO A 182 -19.88 -9.26 -2.35
CA PRO A 182 -19.11 -9.76 -3.49
C PRO A 182 -18.01 -8.80 -3.96
N VAL A 183 -18.26 -7.49 -3.92
CA VAL A 183 -17.23 -6.48 -4.24
C VAL A 183 -16.06 -6.53 -3.24
N GLY A 184 -16.35 -6.70 -1.96
CA GLY A 184 -15.33 -6.93 -0.92
C GLY A 184 -14.48 -8.18 -1.18
N GLN A 185 -15.09 -9.27 -1.67
CA GLN A 185 -14.35 -10.47 -2.07
C GLN A 185 -13.45 -10.23 -3.28
N LEU A 186 -13.90 -9.44 -4.27
CA LEU A 186 -13.07 -9.06 -5.41
C LEU A 186 -11.87 -8.20 -4.99
N PHE A 187 -12.08 -7.24 -4.09
CA PHE A 187 -10.98 -6.47 -3.50
C PHE A 187 -10.03 -7.35 -2.68
N GLY A 188 -10.55 -8.30 -1.90
CA GLY A 188 -9.75 -9.26 -1.16
C GLY A 188 -8.86 -10.10 -2.07
N LEU A 189 -9.41 -10.60 -3.18
CA LEU A 189 -8.66 -11.32 -4.21
C LEU A 189 -7.59 -10.44 -4.87
N ALA A 190 -7.93 -9.21 -5.25
CA ALA A 190 -6.98 -8.29 -5.90
C ALA A 190 -5.82 -7.91 -4.98
N LEU A 191 -6.11 -7.66 -3.69
CA LEU A 191 -5.10 -7.36 -2.68
C LEU A 191 -4.15 -8.54 -2.46
N GLU A 192 -4.69 -9.75 -2.38
CA GLU A 192 -3.89 -10.95 -2.20
C GLU A 192 -3.05 -11.27 -3.44
N ASN A 193 -3.60 -11.09 -4.64
CA ASN A 193 -2.84 -11.25 -5.88
C ASN A 193 -1.67 -10.26 -5.93
N ALA A 194 -1.88 -8.99 -5.57
CA ALA A 194 -0.82 -8.00 -5.51
C ALA A 194 0.27 -8.38 -4.47
N ARG A 195 -0.13 -8.95 -3.32
CA ARG A 195 0.80 -9.47 -2.31
C ARG A 195 1.63 -10.63 -2.85
N LEU A 196 0.98 -11.62 -3.46
CA LEU A 196 1.63 -12.81 -4.02
C LEU A 196 2.57 -12.47 -5.17
N GLU A 197 2.19 -11.52 -6.03
CA GLU A 197 3.04 -11.06 -7.12
C GLU A 197 4.32 -10.40 -6.59
N ARG A 198 4.19 -9.56 -5.55
CA ARG A 198 5.35 -8.96 -4.88
C ARG A 198 6.26 -10.03 -4.25
N GLU A 199 5.69 -11.03 -3.60
CA GLU A 199 6.45 -12.13 -3.01
C GLU A 199 7.14 -12.99 -4.08
N ASN A 200 6.47 -13.24 -5.19
CA ASN A 200 7.04 -13.99 -6.31
C ASN A 200 8.21 -13.24 -6.95
N LEU A 201 8.07 -11.93 -7.17
CA LEU A 201 9.16 -11.08 -7.67
C LEU A 201 10.36 -11.12 -6.71
N GLN A 202 10.12 -10.97 -5.40
CA GLN A 202 11.18 -11.05 -4.40
C GLN A 202 11.87 -12.42 -4.40
N SER A 203 11.08 -13.50 -4.46
CA SER A 203 11.61 -14.87 -4.52
C SER A 203 12.40 -15.11 -5.81
N SER A 204 11.93 -14.58 -6.94
CA SER A 204 12.61 -14.70 -8.24
C SER A 204 13.95 -13.98 -8.21
N LEU A 205 14.01 -12.77 -7.64
CA LEU A 205 15.25 -12.02 -7.47
C LEU A 205 16.25 -12.76 -6.55
N VAL A 206 15.77 -13.33 -5.43
CA VAL A 206 16.62 -14.12 -4.54
C VAL A 206 17.13 -15.38 -5.25
N HIS A 207 16.30 -16.05 -6.02
CA HIS A 207 16.68 -17.24 -6.79
C HIS A 207 17.74 -16.91 -7.85
N GLU A 208 17.54 -15.83 -8.60
CA GLU A 208 18.51 -15.35 -9.59
C GLU A 208 19.86 -15.05 -8.94
N ARG A 209 19.87 -14.37 -7.78
CA ARG A 209 21.09 -14.15 -6.99
C ARG A 209 21.78 -15.45 -6.58
N GLN A 210 21.02 -16.45 -6.15
CA GLN A 210 21.59 -17.73 -5.74
C GLN A 210 22.22 -18.47 -6.94
N THR A 211 21.58 -18.42 -8.11
CA THR A 211 22.11 -18.99 -9.35
C THR A 211 23.41 -18.31 -9.76
N LEU A 212 23.44 -16.97 -9.79
CA LEU A 212 24.64 -16.21 -10.10
C LEU A 212 25.80 -16.49 -9.11
N ALA A 213 25.49 -16.64 -7.81
CA ALA A 213 26.48 -17.02 -6.81
C ALA A 213 27.05 -18.43 -7.06
N GLY A 214 26.21 -19.37 -7.54
CA GLY A 214 26.63 -20.69 -7.99
C GLY A 214 27.59 -20.62 -9.17
N GLU A 215 27.24 -19.85 -10.21
CA GLU A 215 28.09 -19.64 -11.40
C GLU A 215 29.44 -18.98 -11.05
N LEU A 216 29.43 -18.03 -10.12
CA LEU A 216 30.66 -17.45 -9.55
C LEU A 216 31.55 -18.52 -8.93
N HIS A 217 30.97 -19.32 -8.03
CA HIS A 217 31.72 -20.33 -7.31
C HIS A 217 32.32 -21.37 -8.27
N ASP A 218 31.55 -21.82 -9.27
CA ASP A 218 31.99 -22.81 -10.25
C ASP A 218 33.10 -22.26 -11.16
N SER A 219 32.95 -21.04 -11.67
CA SER A 219 33.96 -20.41 -12.54
C SER A 219 35.28 -20.15 -11.78
N LEU A 220 35.21 -19.71 -10.53
CA LEU A 220 36.38 -19.54 -9.67
C LEU A 220 37.06 -20.88 -9.35
N ALA A 221 36.26 -21.90 -9.02
CA ALA A 221 36.78 -23.25 -8.76
C ALA A 221 37.52 -23.81 -9.99
N GLN A 222 36.99 -23.55 -11.20
CA GLN A 222 37.62 -23.96 -12.45
C GLN A 222 38.97 -23.25 -12.68
N SER A 223 39.02 -21.93 -12.52
CA SER A 223 40.27 -21.17 -12.66
C SER A 223 41.33 -21.59 -11.64
N LEU A 224 40.93 -21.79 -10.38
CA LEU A 224 41.83 -22.28 -9.33
C LEU A 224 42.34 -23.69 -9.62
N THR A 225 41.48 -24.56 -10.15
CA THR A 225 41.87 -25.92 -10.56
C THR A 225 42.90 -25.88 -11.68
N PHE A 226 42.70 -25.04 -12.70
CA PHE A 226 43.66 -24.86 -13.79
C PHE A 226 45.03 -24.40 -13.27
N VAL A 227 45.04 -23.35 -12.43
CA VAL A 227 46.28 -22.84 -11.82
C VAL A 227 46.98 -23.92 -10.99
N ARG A 228 46.22 -24.68 -10.19
CA ARG A 228 46.74 -25.80 -9.40
C ARG A 228 47.34 -26.91 -10.27
N MET A 229 46.78 -27.18 -11.44
CA MET A 229 47.33 -28.16 -12.39
C MET A 229 48.58 -27.64 -13.12
N ARG A 230 48.67 -26.34 -13.39
CA ARG A 230 49.83 -25.74 -14.10
C ARG A 230 51.04 -25.51 -13.20
N MET A 231 50.82 -25.29 -11.90
CA MET A 231 51.89 -24.98 -10.94
C MET A 231 52.97 -26.09 -10.82
N PRO A 232 52.64 -27.40 -10.74
CA PRO A 232 53.65 -28.46 -10.72
C PRO A 232 54.44 -28.55 -12.03
N LEU A 233 53.78 -28.33 -13.18
CA LEU A 233 54.44 -28.33 -14.49
C LEU A 233 55.45 -27.17 -14.62
N LEU A 234 55.10 -26.01 -14.06
CA LEU A 234 56.01 -24.87 -13.95
C LEU A 234 57.21 -25.19 -13.06
N GLN A 235 56.98 -25.79 -11.88
CA GLN A 235 58.06 -26.19 -10.97
C GLN A 235 59.00 -27.22 -11.58
N ASP A 236 58.46 -28.20 -12.31
CA ASP A 236 59.24 -29.22 -13.01
C ASP A 236 60.08 -28.62 -14.14
N ALA A 237 59.50 -27.73 -14.96
CA ALA A 237 60.24 -27.03 -16.01
C ALA A 237 61.38 -26.15 -15.46
N ILE A 238 61.17 -25.48 -14.33
CA ILE A 238 62.21 -24.71 -13.64
C ILE A 238 63.32 -25.65 -13.14
N SER A 239 62.95 -26.79 -12.55
CA SER A 239 63.91 -27.77 -12.01
C SER A 239 64.74 -28.44 -13.11
N GLN A 240 64.19 -28.55 -14.32
CA GLN A 240 64.88 -29.07 -15.50
C GLN A 240 65.65 -27.98 -16.29
N GLU A 241 65.67 -26.74 -15.80
CA GLU A 241 66.26 -25.58 -16.49
C GLU A 241 65.67 -25.34 -17.91
N ASP A 242 64.45 -25.82 -18.17
CA ASP A 242 63.70 -25.64 -19.42
C ASP A 242 62.99 -24.27 -19.42
N ALA A 243 63.78 -23.22 -19.62
CA ALA A 243 63.32 -21.85 -19.69
C ALA A 243 62.12 -21.62 -20.63
N PRO A 244 62.07 -22.16 -21.88
CA PRO A 244 60.93 -21.93 -22.75
C PRO A 244 59.62 -22.57 -22.23
N ARG A 245 59.67 -23.77 -21.63
CA ARG A 245 58.47 -24.36 -21.01
C ARG A 245 58.06 -23.63 -19.73
N ALA A 246 59.02 -23.23 -18.90
CA ALA A 246 58.74 -22.46 -17.69
C ALA A 246 58.05 -21.12 -18.02
N LEU A 247 58.54 -20.39 -19.04
CA LEU A 247 57.89 -19.15 -19.48
C LEU A 247 56.45 -19.39 -19.95
N LYS A 248 56.22 -20.46 -20.71
CA LYS A 248 54.89 -20.81 -21.22
C LYS A 248 53.91 -21.10 -20.08
N TYR A 249 54.30 -21.94 -19.11
CA TYR A 249 53.40 -22.26 -17.98
C TYR A 249 53.14 -21.04 -17.09
N CYS A 250 54.12 -20.14 -16.94
CA CYS A 250 53.94 -18.88 -16.24
C CYS A 250 52.94 -17.96 -16.98
N GLN A 251 53.03 -17.87 -18.31
CA GLN A 251 52.06 -17.12 -19.14
C GLN A 251 50.65 -17.70 -19.02
N ASP A 252 50.50 -19.03 -19.16
CA ASP A 252 49.19 -19.70 -19.04
C ASP A 252 48.51 -19.39 -17.69
N VAL A 253 49.26 -19.40 -16.59
CA VAL A 253 48.75 -19.05 -15.25
C VAL A 253 48.33 -17.59 -15.17
N ASN A 254 49.16 -16.66 -15.67
CA ASN A 254 48.84 -15.24 -15.67
C ASN A 254 47.60 -14.92 -16.51
N ASP A 255 47.45 -15.56 -17.66
CA ASP A 255 46.30 -15.37 -18.55
C ASP A 255 45.01 -15.88 -17.90
N GLU A 256 45.04 -17.06 -17.27
CA GLU A 256 43.88 -17.59 -16.54
C GLU A 256 43.52 -16.71 -15.34
N LEU A 257 44.51 -16.22 -14.60
CA LEU A 257 44.28 -15.31 -13.46
C LEU A 257 43.66 -13.97 -13.92
N GLY A 258 44.14 -13.42 -15.04
CA GLY A 258 43.58 -12.22 -15.65
C GLY A 258 42.15 -12.43 -16.15
N SER A 259 41.88 -13.59 -16.75
CA SER A 259 40.53 -14.01 -17.19
C SER A 259 39.57 -14.15 -16.02
N ALA A 260 39.98 -14.85 -14.95
CA ALA A 260 39.20 -15.02 -13.73
C ALA A 260 38.84 -13.66 -13.09
N ASN A 261 39.81 -12.74 -13.02
CA ASN A 261 39.59 -11.41 -12.45
C ASN A 261 38.61 -10.57 -13.29
N ARG A 262 38.63 -10.68 -14.62
CA ARG A 262 37.61 -10.05 -15.49
C ARG A 262 36.21 -10.62 -15.23
N ARG A 263 36.05 -11.94 -15.17
CA ARG A 263 34.76 -12.60 -14.91
C ARG A 263 34.17 -12.20 -13.55
N VAL A 264 35.02 -12.16 -12.51
CA VAL A 264 34.59 -11.69 -11.18
C VAL A 264 34.11 -10.24 -11.25
N ARG A 265 34.82 -9.36 -11.96
CA ARG A 265 34.39 -7.95 -12.11
C ARG A 265 33.07 -7.83 -12.85
N GLU A 266 32.87 -8.57 -13.94
CA GLU A 266 31.61 -8.59 -14.70
C GLU A 266 30.44 -9.04 -13.83
N LEU A 267 30.60 -10.13 -13.06
CA LEU A 267 29.53 -10.55 -12.16
C LEU A 267 29.32 -9.60 -10.99
N ILE A 268 30.37 -8.99 -10.40
CA ILE A 268 30.20 -7.95 -9.37
C ILE A 268 29.41 -6.76 -9.93
N THR A 269 29.64 -6.36 -11.18
CA THR A 269 28.85 -5.28 -11.80
C THR A 269 27.38 -5.67 -11.96
N HIS A 270 27.07 -6.92 -12.32
CA HIS A 270 25.70 -7.42 -12.37
C HIS A 270 25.05 -7.50 -10.97
N PHE A 271 25.79 -7.92 -9.95
CA PHE A 271 25.30 -7.95 -8.57
C PHE A 271 25.07 -6.56 -7.98
N ARG A 272 25.93 -5.59 -8.30
CA ARG A 272 25.85 -4.21 -7.77
C ARG A 272 24.69 -3.42 -8.36
N ALA A 273 24.35 -3.65 -9.62
CA ALA A 273 23.21 -3.01 -10.27
C ALA A 273 21.85 -3.55 -9.80
N GLY A 274 21.78 -4.24 -8.66
CA GLY A 274 20.54 -4.75 -8.07
C GLY A 274 20.55 -4.79 -6.55
N MET A 275 21.44 -4.04 -5.91
CA MET A 275 21.77 -4.21 -4.49
C MET A 275 21.55 -2.99 -3.62
N ASP A 276 21.16 -1.83 -4.14
CA ASP A 276 21.12 -0.63 -3.29
C ASP A 276 19.84 -0.49 -2.45
N ALA A 277 19.62 -1.43 -1.53
CA ALA A 277 18.52 -1.39 -0.56
C ALA A 277 18.72 -0.35 0.56
N GLN A 278 19.88 0.32 0.63
CA GLN A 278 20.18 1.41 1.58
C GLN A 278 20.27 2.79 0.90
N GLY A 279 20.10 2.81 -0.43
CA GLY A 279 20.19 3.99 -1.28
C GLY A 279 21.62 4.41 -1.60
N LEU A 280 21.80 4.93 -2.82
CA LEU A 280 23.06 5.37 -3.44
C LEU A 280 23.98 6.18 -2.51
N HIS A 281 23.38 6.97 -1.63
CA HIS A 281 24.10 7.78 -0.67
C HIS A 281 24.93 6.94 0.33
N ARG A 282 24.35 5.89 0.90
CA ARG A 282 25.04 5.01 1.87
C ARG A 282 26.10 4.15 1.21
N ALA A 283 25.84 3.69 -0.01
CA ALA A 283 26.83 2.96 -0.80
C ALA A 283 28.06 3.83 -1.13
N LEU A 284 27.86 5.09 -1.50
CA LEU A 284 28.95 6.03 -1.79
C LEU A 284 29.74 6.44 -0.54
N GLU A 285 29.08 6.63 0.62
CA GLU A 285 29.76 6.86 1.90
C GLU A 285 30.68 5.68 2.26
N GLN A 286 30.18 4.44 2.18
CA GLN A 286 30.99 3.26 2.48
C GLN A 286 32.19 3.10 1.53
N VAL A 287 32.01 3.43 0.25
CA VAL A 287 33.12 3.42 -0.72
C VAL A 287 34.14 4.49 -0.38
N ALA A 288 33.72 5.69 0.04
CA ALA A 288 34.63 6.74 0.48
C ALA A 288 35.45 6.32 1.70
N ASP A 289 34.82 5.72 2.70
CA ASP A 289 35.47 5.22 3.90
C ASP A 289 36.51 4.13 3.59
N THR A 290 36.15 3.15 2.74
CA THR A 290 37.07 2.05 2.37
C THR A 290 38.11 2.43 1.30
N PHE A 291 37.98 3.58 0.66
CA PHE A 291 38.93 4.04 -0.37
C PHE A 291 40.28 4.41 0.22
N TYR A 292 40.28 5.08 1.38
CA TYR A 292 41.49 5.47 2.08
C TYR A 292 42.30 4.25 2.54
N GLU A 293 41.63 3.25 3.13
CA GLU A 293 42.27 2.01 3.60
C GLU A 293 42.97 1.24 2.47
N ARG A 294 42.43 1.32 1.24
CA ARG A 294 42.94 0.57 0.08
C ARG A 294 43.98 1.30 -0.74
N THR A 295 43.97 2.63 -0.75
CA THR A 295 44.77 3.43 -1.70
C THR A 295 45.68 4.45 -1.03
N GLY A 296 45.45 4.77 0.25
CA GLY A 296 46.16 5.82 0.98
C GLY A 296 45.83 7.25 0.53
N VAL A 297 44.87 7.42 -0.38
CA VAL A 297 44.43 8.72 -0.90
C VAL A 297 43.20 9.18 -0.12
N ALA A 298 43.27 10.39 0.44
CA ALA A 298 42.13 11.01 1.13
C ALA A 298 41.05 11.38 0.10
N LEU A 299 39.83 10.87 0.29
CA LEU A 299 38.68 11.16 -0.55
C LEU A 299 37.64 11.90 0.29
N ASP A 300 37.23 13.07 -0.18
CA ASP A 300 36.19 13.88 0.44
C ASP A 300 34.90 13.76 -0.38
N PHE A 301 33.80 13.41 0.27
CA PHE A 301 32.51 13.17 -0.36
C PHE A 301 31.48 14.22 0.11
N ASP A 302 31.17 15.17 -0.76
CA ASP A 302 30.18 16.24 -0.53
C ASP A 302 28.86 15.91 -1.26
N CYS A 303 27.85 15.45 -0.51
CA CYS A 303 26.52 15.21 -1.05
C CYS A 303 25.64 16.47 -0.91
N ARG A 304 25.38 17.16 -2.02
CA ARG A 304 24.58 18.39 -2.05
C ARG A 304 23.07 18.19 -2.21
N VAL A 305 22.60 16.95 -2.19
CA VAL A 305 21.19 16.60 -2.39
C VAL A 305 20.69 15.77 -1.20
N PRO A 306 20.09 16.41 -0.18
CA PRO A 306 19.54 15.67 0.95
C PRO A 306 18.30 14.89 0.50
N ALA A 307 18.30 13.58 0.73
CA ALA A 307 17.17 12.67 0.46
C ALA A 307 16.84 12.42 -1.02
N LEU A 308 17.84 12.04 -1.82
CA LEU A 308 17.60 11.42 -3.13
C LEU A 308 17.01 10.02 -2.94
N ARG A 309 15.67 9.91 -2.78
CA ARG A 309 14.96 8.64 -2.94
C ARG A 309 14.67 8.46 -4.42
N LEU A 310 15.49 7.67 -5.08
CA LEU A 310 15.23 7.26 -6.46
C LEU A 310 14.05 6.28 -6.45
N ALA A 311 13.25 6.26 -7.51
CA ALA A 311 12.24 5.22 -7.66
C ALA A 311 12.95 3.85 -7.72
N ALA A 312 12.32 2.79 -7.24
CA ALA A 312 12.97 1.48 -7.03
C ALA A 312 13.53 0.82 -8.31
N ASP A 313 13.16 1.35 -9.48
CA ASP A 313 13.67 1.02 -10.81
C ASP A 313 14.94 1.79 -11.21
N VAL A 314 15.33 2.81 -10.45
CA VAL A 314 16.53 3.65 -10.65
C VAL A 314 17.51 3.54 -9.45
N GLU A 315 17.05 3.07 -8.29
CA GLU A 315 17.86 2.79 -7.09
C GLU A 315 18.54 1.39 -7.12
N VAL A 316 18.77 0.86 -8.33
CA VAL A 316 19.22 -0.52 -8.62
C VAL A 316 20.68 -0.75 -8.20
#